data_AF-A0A6I5E3R3-F1
#
_entry.id   AF-A0A6I5E3R3-F1
#
_cell.length_a   1.000
_cell.length_b   1.000
_cell.length_c   1.000
_cell.angle_alpha   90.00
_cell.angle_beta   90.00
_cell.angle_gamma   90.00
#
_symmetry.space_group_name_H-M   'P 1'
#
loop_
_entity.id
_entity.type
_entity.pdbx_description
1 polymer ?
#
loop_
_entity_poly.entity_id
_entity_poly.type
_entity_poly.pdbx_seq_one_letter_code
_entity_poly.pdbx_strand_id
1 'polypeptide(L)'
;MTDPSDFGPAKPRPPDRGSLPDRQVALIDLLDRLLTGGIVITGDVTLSIADIDLVRISLRALIASIGTTTPSPWSRGGPLPVTSPGHPDQLPSP
;
A
#
# COMPACT_ATOMS: atom_id res chain seq x y z
N MET A 1 -2.00 50.91 38.31
CA MET A 1 -2.05 51.49 36.96
C MET A 1 -1.20 50.60 36.07
N THR A 2 -1.80 49.53 35.55
CA THR A 2 -1.16 48.55 34.65
C THR A 2 -0.82 49.24 33.33
N ASP A 3 0.43 49.15 32.88
CA ASP A 3 0.77 49.50 31.49
C ASP A 3 0.12 48.44 30.56
N PRO A 4 -0.79 48.82 29.64
CA PRO A 4 -1.51 47.88 28.79
C PRO A 4 -0.77 47.50 27.50
N SER A 5 0.53 47.80 27.36
CA SER A 5 1.19 47.84 26.04
C SER A 5 2.10 46.66 25.67
N ASP A 6 2.19 45.60 26.49
CA ASP A 6 3.17 44.51 26.27
C ASP A 6 2.71 43.36 25.34
N PHE A 7 1.59 43.54 24.62
CA PHE A 7 1.12 42.54 23.64
C PHE A 7 1.41 42.99 22.20
N GLY A 8 2.70 43.01 21.85
CA GLY A 8 3.09 42.98 20.43
C GLY A 8 2.53 41.71 19.77
N PRO A 9 2.17 41.75 18.47
CA PRO A 9 1.58 40.59 17.80
C PRO A 9 2.56 39.43 17.88
N ALA A 10 2.16 38.35 18.54
CA ALA A 10 2.90 37.09 18.55
C ALA A 10 3.14 36.70 17.08
N LYS A 11 4.37 36.88 16.60
CA LYS A 11 4.75 36.43 15.26
C LYS A 11 4.40 34.94 15.17
N PRO A 12 3.58 34.50 14.20
CA PRO A 12 3.31 33.09 14.02
C PRO A 12 4.64 32.37 13.88
N ARG A 13 4.96 31.47 14.83
CA ARG A 13 6.15 30.64 14.75
C ARG A 13 6.01 29.83 13.47
N PRO A 14 6.89 30.00 12.47
CA PRO A 14 6.84 29.18 11.27
C PRO A 14 6.94 27.71 11.71
N PRO A 15 6.16 26.79 11.10
CA PRO A 15 6.21 25.38 11.48
C PRO A 15 7.66 24.91 11.44
N ASP A 16 8.14 24.37 12.56
CA ASP A 16 9.50 23.86 12.69
C ASP A 16 9.73 22.85 11.56
N ARG A 17 10.54 23.24 10.56
CA ARG A 17 10.99 22.34 9.48
C ARG A 17 11.87 21.18 10.00
N GLY A 18 12.08 21.10 11.32
CA GLY A 18 12.87 20.10 12.04
C GLY A 18 12.13 18.82 12.44
N SER A 19 10.88 18.61 12.01
CA SER A 19 10.15 17.34 12.27
C SER A 19 10.46 16.22 11.26
N LEU A 20 11.34 16.46 10.28
CA LEU A 20 11.79 15.43 9.33
C LEU A 20 12.46 14.21 10.00
N PRO A 21 13.46 14.35 10.90
CA PRO A 21 14.13 13.20 11.52
C PRO A 21 13.15 12.30 12.29
N ASP A 22 12.26 12.86 13.11
CA ASP A 22 11.27 12.06 13.86
C ASP A 22 10.28 11.34 12.94
N ARG A 23 9.82 12.00 11.87
CA ARG A 23 8.93 11.37 10.88
C ARG A 23 9.65 10.25 10.14
N GLN A 24 10.93 10.42 9.84
CA GLN A 24 11.71 9.44 9.10
C GLN A 24 12.00 8.20 9.95
N VAL A 25 12.26 8.36 11.25
CA VAL A 25 12.37 7.25 12.21
C VAL A 25 11.07 6.46 12.29
N ALA A 26 9.91 7.12 12.33
CA ALA A 26 8.60 6.45 12.35
C ALA A 26 8.29 5.67 11.06
N LEU A 27 8.71 6.19 9.89
CA LEU A 27 8.56 5.47 8.62
C LEU A 27 9.48 4.24 8.57
N ILE A 28 10.73 4.37 9.03
CA ILE A 28 11.70 3.25 9.04
C ILE A 28 11.22 2.14 9.99
N ASP A 29 10.72 2.49 11.17
CA ASP A 29 10.14 1.53 12.13
C ASP A 29 8.87 0.85 11.57
N LEU A 30 8.01 1.61 10.89
CA LEU A 30 6.84 1.04 10.19
C LEU A 30 7.26 0.06 9.08
N LEU A 31 8.28 0.41 8.31
CA LEU A 31 8.82 -0.46 7.26
C LEU A 31 9.46 -1.71 7.84
N ASP A 32 10.28 -1.60 8.90
CA ASP A 32 10.90 -2.76 9.56
C ASP A 32 9.87 -3.73 10.14
N ARG A 33 8.83 -3.18 10.79
CA ARG A 33 7.72 -3.97 11.32
C ARG A 33 6.88 -4.64 10.23
N LEU A 34 6.62 -3.93 9.13
CA LEU A 34 5.96 -4.48 7.94
C LEU A 34 6.79 -5.60 7.30
N LEU A 35 8.12 -5.43 7.25
CA LEU A 35 9.04 -6.43 6.70
C LEU A 35 9.15 -7.68 7.58
N THR A 36 9.14 -7.51 8.90
CA THR A 36 9.32 -8.60 9.87
C THR A 36 8.05 -9.42 10.10
N GLY A 37 6.88 -8.78 10.21
CA GLY A 37 5.63 -9.48 10.60
C GLY A 37 4.42 -9.22 9.71
N GLY A 38 4.50 -8.25 8.80
CA GLY A 38 3.35 -7.74 8.06
C GLY A 38 2.39 -6.93 8.93
N ILE A 39 1.51 -6.16 8.28
CA ILE A 39 0.48 -5.33 8.92
C ILE A 39 -0.88 -5.59 8.29
N VAL A 40 -1.93 -5.57 9.10
CA VAL A 40 -3.32 -5.62 8.62
C VAL A 40 -3.87 -4.20 8.63
N ILE A 41 -4.22 -3.70 7.45
CA ILE A 41 -4.86 -2.40 7.26
C ILE A 41 -6.35 -2.63 7.02
N THR A 42 -7.17 -1.89 7.74
CA THR A 42 -8.61 -1.78 7.52
C THR A 42 -8.96 -0.34 7.19
N GLY A 43 -9.80 -0.15 6.18
CA GLY A 43 -10.23 1.18 5.78
C GLY A 43 -11.30 1.09 4.72
N ASP A 44 -11.69 2.25 4.21
CA ASP A 44 -12.70 2.36 3.18
C ASP A 44 -12.28 3.33 2.09
N VAL A 45 -12.66 3.03 0.85
CA VAL A 45 -12.34 3.83 -0.33
C VAL A 45 -13.65 4.17 -1.03
N THR A 46 -13.84 5.44 -1.38
CA THR A 46 -14.96 5.86 -2.22
C THR A 46 -14.44 6.30 -3.58
N LEU A 47 -15.05 5.75 -4.64
CA LEU A 47 -14.83 6.17 -6.01
C LEU A 47 -15.92 7.16 -6.38
N SER A 48 -15.50 8.39 -6.68
CA SER A 48 -16.39 9.50 -6.98
C SER A 48 -16.09 10.05 -8.37
N ILE A 49 -17.13 10.49 -9.09
CA ILE A 49 -17.02 11.12 -10.40
C ILE A 49 -17.82 12.41 -10.37
N ALA A 50 -17.20 13.53 -10.77
CA ALA A 50 -17.84 14.84 -10.77
C ALA A 50 -18.51 15.18 -9.43
N ASP A 51 -17.76 15.00 -8.34
CA ASP A 51 -18.22 15.24 -6.95
C ASP A 51 -19.37 14.35 -6.45
N ILE A 52 -19.72 13.32 -7.21
CA ILE A 52 -20.74 12.32 -6.84
C ILE A 52 -20.06 11.02 -6.45
N ASP A 53 -20.34 10.55 -5.23
CA ASP A 53 -19.89 9.25 -4.74
C ASP A 53 -20.67 8.11 -5.42
N LEU A 54 -19.95 7.22 -6.11
CA LEU A 54 -20.56 6.10 -6.85
C LEU A 54 -20.41 4.78 -6.11
N VAL A 55 -19.22 4.49 -5.61
CA VAL A 55 -18.89 3.17 -5.05
C VAL A 55 -18.11 3.35 -3.76
N ARG A 56 -18.60 2.77 -2.66
CA ARG A 56 -17.87 2.63 -1.40
C ARG A 56 -17.38 1.19 -1.27
N ILE A 57 -16.10 1.03 -1.01
CA ILE A 57 -15.43 -0.27 -0.84
C ILE A 57 -14.82 -0.31 0.55
N SER A 58 -15.23 -1.27 1.38
CA SER A 58 -14.57 -1.56 2.65
C SER A 58 -13.44 -2.56 2.42
N LEU A 59 -12.23 -2.17 2.76
CA LEU A 59 -11.01 -2.92 2.51
C LEU A 59 -10.43 -3.46 3.82
N ARG A 60 -10.03 -4.73 3.79
CA ARG A 60 -9.12 -5.33 4.76
C ARG A 60 -7.95 -5.93 3.99
N ALA A 61 -6.80 -5.30 4.08
CA ALA A 61 -5.59 -5.68 3.37
C ALA A 61 -4.54 -6.18 4.37
N LEU A 62 -3.91 -7.32 4.08
CA LEU A 62 -2.69 -7.74 4.75
C LEU A 62 -1.51 -7.35 3.87
N ILE A 63 -0.65 -6.47 4.39
CA ILE A 63 0.59 -6.06 3.74
C ILE A 63 1.71 -6.83 4.41
N ALA A 64 2.35 -7.73 3.67
CA ALA A 64 3.50 -8.48 4.15
C ALA A 64 4.67 -8.30 3.18
N SER A 65 5.88 -8.51 3.68
CA SER A 65 7.07 -8.57 2.83
C SER A 65 6.92 -9.69 1.79
N ILE A 66 7.32 -9.40 0.56
CA ILE A 66 7.44 -10.41 -0.48
C ILE A 66 8.84 -11.01 -0.43
N GLY A 67 8.92 -12.33 -0.25
CA GLY A 67 10.15 -13.10 -0.41
C GLY A 67 10.26 -13.68 -1.82
N THR A 68 11.41 -14.25 -2.14
CA THR A 68 11.64 -14.97 -3.42
C THR A 68 10.65 -16.13 -3.65
N THR A 69 10.05 -16.66 -2.59
CA THR A 69 9.05 -17.74 -2.61
C THR A 69 7.60 -17.27 -2.45
N THR A 70 7.31 -15.97 -2.40
CA THR A 70 5.93 -15.48 -2.30
C THR A 70 5.27 -15.47 -3.68
N PRO A 71 4.38 -16.43 -4.01
CA PRO A 71 3.70 -16.44 -5.30
C PRO A 71 2.71 -15.26 -5.38
N SER A 72 2.56 -14.70 -6.57
CA SER A 72 1.48 -13.75 -6.85
C SER A 72 0.13 -14.42 -6.56
N PRO A 73 -0.78 -13.80 -5.79
CA PRO A 73 -2.10 -14.37 -5.49
C PRO A 73 -2.98 -14.46 -6.73
N TRP A 74 -2.72 -13.60 -7.71
CA TRP A 74 -3.28 -13.75 -9.04
C TRP A 74 -2.30 -14.56 -9.87
N SER A 75 -2.74 -15.70 -10.39
CA SER A 75 -2.01 -16.41 -11.43
C SER A 75 -1.86 -15.45 -12.61
N ARG A 76 -0.75 -14.71 -12.69
CA ARG A 76 -0.36 -14.04 -13.93
C ARG A 76 -0.27 -15.18 -14.93
N GLY A 77 -1.23 -15.27 -15.84
CA GLY A 77 -1.32 -16.36 -16.81
C GLY A 77 0.04 -16.55 -17.46
N GLY A 78 0.76 -17.57 -17.01
CA GLY A 78 1.76 -18.19 -17.87
C GLY A 78 1.03 -18.70 -19.11
N PRO A 79 1.72 -18.84 -20.26
CA PRO A 79 1.12 -19.47 -21.42
C PRO A 79 0.38 -20.72 -20.95
N LEU A 80 -0.93 -20.80 -21.21
CA LEU A 80 -1.69 -22.00 -20.91
C LEU A 80 -0.86 -23.16 -21.48
N PRO A 81 -0.64 -24.25 -20.73
CA PRO A 81 -0.05 -25.43 -21.32
C PRO A 81 -0.97 -25.81 -22.47
N VAL A 82 -0.56 -25.46 -23.69
CA VAL A 82 -1.18 -25.99 -24.90
C VAL A 82 -0.82 -27.46 -24.84
N THR A 83 -1.75 -28.26 -24.33
CA THR A 83 -1.75 -29.67 -24.64
C THR A 83 -1.88 -29.71 -26.14
N SER A 84 -0.74 -29.83 -26.84
CA SER A 84 -0.74 -30.11 -28.27
C SER A 84 -1.74 -31.25 -28.48
N PRO A 85 -2.81 -31.04 -29.27
CA PRO A 85 -3.75 -32.10 -29.58
C PRO A 85 -2.92 -33.29 -30.06
N GLY A 86 -3.12 -34.45 -29.43
CA GLY A 86 -2.34 -35.65 -29.70
C GLY A 86 -2.17 -35.82 -31.19
N HIS A 87 -0.92 -35.94 -31.64
CA HIS A 87 -0.60 -36.29 -33.01
C HIS A 87 -1.30 -37.63 -33.28
N PRO A 88 -2.32 -37.69 -34.15
CA PRO A 88 -3.01 -38.92 -34.48
C PRO A 88 -2.13 -39.73 -35.43
N ASP A 89 -0.96 -40.16 -34.96
CA ASP A 89 -0.05 -41.00 -35.76
C ASP A 89 0.87 -41.90 -34.94
N GLN A 90 0.59 -42.09 -33.64
CA GLN A 90 1.23 -43.18 -32.89
C GLN A 90 0.48 -44.48 -33.16
N LEU A 91 0.59 -44.98 -34.39
CA LEU A 91 0.26 -46.35 -34.72
C LEU A 91 1.19 -47.25 -33.87
N PRO A 92 0.67 -48.23 -33.11
CA PRO A 92 1.55 -49.20 -32.46
C PRO A 92 2.32 -49.96 -33.56
N SER A 93 3.65 -49.93 -33.49
CA SER A 93 4.48 -50.78 -34.35
C SER A 93 4.22 -52.26 -33.98
N PRO A 94 4.09 -53.15 -34.97
CA PRO A 94 3.83 -54.58 -34.75
C PRO A 94 4.99 -55.31 -34.06
#